data_AF-A0AA86ALD8-F1
#
_entry.id   AF-A0AA86ALD8-F1
#
_cell.length_a   1.000
_cell.length_b   1.000
_cell.length_c   1.000
_cell.angle_alpha   90.00
_cell.angle_beta   90.00
_cell.angle_gamma   90.00
#
_symmetry.space_group_name_H-M   'P 1'
#
loop_
_entity.id
_entity.type
_entity.pdbx_description
1 polymer ?
#
loop_
_entity_poly.entity_id
_entity_poly.type
_entity_poly.pdbx_seq_one_letter_code
_entity_poly.pdbx_strand_id
1 'polypeptide(L)'
;MSLKESQNMPRKQDKETIFNSFDLKKGLIIALISSVLVGIGYIAKIEYFDKKTQAEQFVIENHKILYKQGSEKFQILQNVYREITNYLTSRYGLTPIEIKKDKVFDNFYKTKNEMLDYKKELEKYSFDTFILSIDNILNLMYSDMLIIETYKLSSHALEDKIGQILSEENIQKLSDIDVNMIKKILIAVDHDLDKFISLENELYFRLDPFSTQLVNGLEEDFNSNFRSFLGMKGLNKEQNLNKLIHDWKNYKYDDQTYPFIISSQRIYAAPNLKVEGEFFVSQNSFLKKQILLKFILSASSKIYGENFFQNLSEN
;
A
#
# COMPACT_ATOMS: atom_id res chain seq x y z
N MET A 1 67.02 74.15 62.56
CA MET A 1 65.72 74.72 62.11
C MET A 1 64.90 73.54 61.63
N SER A 2 63.78 73.20 62.29
CA SER A 2 63.05 71.90 62.20
C SER A 2 63.87 70.65 62.68
N LEU A 3 63.39 69.63 63.43
CA LEU A 3 62.06 69.13 63.88
C LEU A 3 61.18 68.59 62.73
N LYS A 4 60.63 67.35 62.66
CA LYS A 4 60.34 66.18 63.54
C LYS A 4 60.36 64.89 62.65
N GLU A 5 60.28 63.59 63.03
CA GLU A 5 60.34 62.74 64.26
C GLU A 5 60.62 61.25 63.85
N SER A 6 61.11 60.34 64.72
CA SER A 6 60.39 59.29 65.50
C SER A 6 59.41 58.38 64.69
N GLN A 7 59.34 57.03 64.84
CA GLN A 7 59.89 56.13 65.88
C GLN A 7 59.91 54.61 65.49
N ASN A 8 60.56 53.79 66.33
CA ASN A 8 60.37 52.34 66.60
C ASN A 8 60.87 51.22 65.64
N MET A 9 61.71 50.34 66.21
CA MET A 9 61.89 48.92 65.82
C MET A 9 60.96 48.02 66.68
N PRO A 10 60.85 46.70 66.41
CA PRO A 10 61.73 45.74 67.10
C PRO A 10 62.20 44.54 66.23
N ARG A 11 62.85 43.54 66.86
CA ARG A 11 63.60 42.43 66.23
C ARG A 11 62.93 41.05 66.42
N LYS A 12 63.29 40.09 65.52
CA LYS A 12 63.38 38.62 65.69
C LYS A 12 62.14 37.83 66.18
N GLN A 13 61.83 36.73 65.50
CA GLN A 13 62.22 35.37 65.95
C GLN A 13 61.79 34.29 64.95
N ASP A 14 62.62 33.25 64.80
CA ASP A 14 62.29 32.00 64.13
C ASP A 14 61.27 31.19 64.94
N LYS A 15 60.36 30.48 64.27
CA LYS A 15 59.58 29.38 64.87
C LYS A 15 59.37 28.25 63.88
N GLU A 16 59.80 27.06 64.28
CA GLU A 16 59.38 25.79 63.68
C GLU A 16 57.85 25.67 63.75
N THR A 17 57.23 25.02 62.75
CA THR A 17 55.81 24.67 62.83
C THR A 17 55.61 23.19 62.52
N ILE A 18 55.10 22.48 63.52
CA ILE A 18 54.88 21.03 63.56
C ILE A 18 53.94 20.59 62.42
N PHE A 19 54.35 19.57 61.66
CA PHE A 19 53.46 18.90 60.70
C PHE A 19 52.40 18.09 61.45
N ASN A 20 51.14 18.58 61.42
CA ASN A 20 50.03 17.87 62.04
C ASN A 20 49.64 16.60 61.27
N SER A 21 49.76 15.45 61.91
CA SER A 21 49.34 14.14 61.38
C SER A 21 47.82 14.03 61.13
N PHE A 22 47.04 14.98 61.61
CA PHE A 22 45.59 15.07 61.44
C PHE A 22 45.17 15.45 60.01
N ASP A 23 45.91 16.36 59.38
CA ASP A 23 45.58 16.86 58.03
C ASP A 23 45.97 15.86 56.95
N LEU A 24 47.05 15.11 57.14
CA LEU A 24 47.44 14.03 56.23
C LEU A 24 46.37 12.93 56.15
N LYS A 25 45.76 12.58 57.30
CA LYS A 25 44.65 11.60 57.35
C LYS A 25 43.39 12.14 56.67
N LYS A 26 43.03 13.41 56.86
CA LYS A 26 41.91 14.04 56.16
C LYS A 26 42.14 14.09 54.65
N GLY A 27 43.34 14.47 54.22
CA GLY A 27 43.73 14.50 52.80
C GLY A 27 43.62 13.13 52.15
N LEU A 28 44.12 12.07 52.80
CA LEU A 28 43.99 10.69 52.32
C LEU A 28 42.53 10.21 52.24
N ILE A 29 41.70 10.52 53.25
CA ILE A 29 40.27 10.13 53.25
C ILE A 29 39.52 10.87 52.14
N ILE A 30 39.76 12.17 51.95
CA ILE A 30 39.13 12.96 50.87
C ILE A 30 39.59 12.45 49.50
N ALA A 31 40.88 12.13 49.34
CA ALA A 31 41.39 11.54 48.10
C ALA A 31 40.77 10.16 47.81
N LEU A 32 40.58 9.31 48.82
CA LEU A 32 39.96 8.00 48.68
C LEU A 32 38.46 8.10 48.34
N ILE A 33 37.73 9.00 49.00
CA ILE A 33 36.31 9.26 48.69
C ILE A 33 36.18 9.86 47.28
N SER A 34 37.10 10.74 46.89
CA SER A 34 37.12 11.33 45.54
C SER A 34 37.44 10.31 44.46
N SER A 35 38.40 9.40 44.68
CA SER A 35 38.71 8.34 43.71
C SER A 35 37.61 7.28 43.63
N VAL A 36 36.93 6.98 44.73
CA VAL A 36 35.73 6.12 44.73
C VAL A 36 34.56 6.80 44.01
N LEU A 37 34.30 8.09 44.24
CA LEU A 37 33.23 8.83 43.53
C LEU A 37 33.53 9.02 42.04
N VAL A 38 34.78 9.28 41.66
CA VAL A 38 35.20 9.31 40.25
C VAL A 38 35.16 7.91 39.63
N GLY A 39 35.55 6.87 40.37
CA GLY A 39 35.47 5.47 39.94
C GLY A 39 34.03 5.03 39.70
N ILE A 40 33.13 5.25 40.67
CA ILE A 40 31.68 5.00 40.52
C ILE A 40 31.10 5.88 39.41
N GLY A 41 31.51 7.15 39.30
CA GLY A 41 31.09 8.04 38.22
C GLY A 41 31.53 7.55 36.84
N TYR A 42 32.72 6.97 36.71
CA TYR A 42 33.26 6.43 35.46
C TYR A 42 32.65 5.06 35.13
N ILE A 43 32.48 4.17 36.12
CA ILE A 43 31.83 2.86 35.96
C ILE A 43 30.34 3.04 35.64
N ALA A 44 29.62 3.88 36.38
CA ALA A 44 28.21 4.19 36.09
C ALA A 44 28.08 4.88 34.74
N LYS A 45 29.00 5.78 34.35
CA LYS A 45 28.99 6.39 33.02
C LYS A 45 29.30 5.36 31.92
N ILE A 46 30.21 4.41 32.13
CA ILE A 46 30.46 3.29 31.20
C ILE A 46 29.24 2.37 31.12
N GLU A 47 28.76 1.82 32.23
CA GLU A 47 27.58 0.94 32.24
C GLU A 47 26.34 1.62 31.66
N TYR A 48 26.14 2.92 31.91
CA TYR A 48 25.02 3.66 31.34
C TYR A 48 25.24 4.00 29.86
N PHE A 49 26.48 4.19 29.40
CA PHE A 49 26.79 4.26 27.97
C PHE A 49 26.58 2.91 27.29
N ASP A 50 27.04 1.82 27.89
CA ASP A 50 26.88 0.46 27.38
C ASP A 50 25.40 0.09 27.32
N LYS A 51 24.65 0.24 28.42
CA LYS A 51 23.20 -0.03 28.45
C LYS A 51 22.42 0.87 27.50
N LYS A 52 22.81 2.14 27.36
CA LYS A 52 22.19 3.04 26.37
C LYS A 52 22.53 2.63 24.94
N THR A 53 23.79 2.34 24.64
CA THR A 53 24.27 1.95 23.30
C THR A 53 23.71 0.58 22.90
N GLN A 54 23.58 -0.36 23.84
CA GLN A 54 22.91 -1.65 23.65
C GLN A 54 21.41 -1.48 23.42
N ALA A 55 20.74 -0.54 24.13
CA ALA A 55 19.35 -0.20 23.86
C ALA A 55 19.15 0.47 22.49
N GLU A 56 20.04 1.42 22.12
CA GLU A 56 20.04 2.06 20.81
C GLU A 56 20.31 1.04 19.68
N GLN A 57 21.27 0.13 19.86
CA GLN A 57 21.53 -0.99 18.95
C GLN A 57 20.31 -1.93 18.84
N PHE A 58 19.70 -2.32 19.95
CA PHE A 58 18.50 -3.18 19.97
C PHE A 58 17.33 -2.51 19.22
N VAL A 59 17.09 -1.22 19.45
CA VAL A 59 16.06 -0.44 18.72
C VAL A 59 16.39 -0.38 17.22
N ILE A 60 17.66 -0.20 16.85
CA ILE A 60 18.13 -0.17 15.45
C ILE A 60 17.96 -1.54 14.76
N GLU A 61 18.34 -2.65 15.40
CA GLU A 61 18.18 -4.00 14.82
C GLU A 61 16.69 -4.38 14.70
N ASN A 62 15.86 -4.05 15.69
CA ASN A 62 14.41 -4.23 15.57
C ASN A 62 13.84 -3.41 14.41
N HIS A 63 14.27 -2.15 14.25
CA HIS A 63 13.86 -1.32 13.11
C HIS A 63 14.33 -1.88 11.76
N LYS A 64 15.53 -2.47 11.67
CA LYS A 64 16.00 -3.17 10.46
C LYS A 64 15.14 -4.41 10.14
N ILE A 65 14.73 -5.17 11.15
CA ILE A 65 13.83 -6.32 10.98
C ILE A 65 12.46 -5.86 10.46
N LEU A 66 11.87 -4.83 11.09
CA LEU A 66 10.60 -4.24 10.66
C LEU A 66 10.69 -3.67 9.24
N TYR A 67 11.78 -2.98 8.88
CA TYR A 67 12.00 -2.49 7.52
C TYR A 67 12.09 -3.62 6.49
N LYS A 68 12.83 -4.69 6.80
CA LYS A 68 12.94 -5.86 5.91
C LYS A 68 11.56 -6.48 5.67
N GLN A 69 10.79 -6.72 6.74
CA GLN A 69 9.41 -7.21 6.65
C GLN A 69 8.53 -6.26 5.82
N GLY A 70 8.66 -4.96 6.02
CA GLY A 70 7.94 -3.94 5.26
C GLY A 70 8.22 -4.02 3.76
N SER A 71 9.50 -4.01 3.37
CA SER A 71 9.92 -4.13 1.97
C SER A 71 9.45 -5.45 1.34
N GLU A 72 9.49 -6.57 2.07
CA GLU A 72 8.90 -7.84 1.63
C GLU A 72 7.38 -7.70 1.39
N LYS A 73 6.63 -6.98 2.24
CA LYS A 73 5.19 -6.74 2.02
C LYS A 73 4.90 -5.76 0.88
N PHE A 74 5.69 -4.69 0.71
CA PHE A 74 5.59 -3.78 -0.43
C PHE A 74 5.81 -4.53 -1.76
N GLN A 75 6.84 -5.38 -1.82
CA GLN A 75 7.13 -6.19 -3.01
C GLN A 75 5.97 -7.16 -3.33
N ILE A 76 5.41 -7.83 -2.32
CA ILE A 76 4.21 -8.67 -2.49
C ILE A 76 3.03 -7.84 -3.01
N LEU A 77 2.80 -6.64 -2.45
CA LEU A 77 1.69 -5.77 -2.86
C LEU A 77 1.82 -5.30 -4.31
N GLN A 78 3.00 -4.83 -4.73
CA GLN A 78 3.28 -4.44 -6.13
C GLN A 78 3.10 -5.62 -7.09
N ASN A 79 3.56 -6.82 -6.70
CA ASN A 79 3.35 -8.03 -7.50
C ASN A 79 1.85 -8.31 -7.72
N VAL A 80 1.01 -8.16 -6.69
CA VAL A 80 -0.44 -8.39 -6.81
C VAL A 80 -1.15 -7.31 -7.64
N TYR A 81 -0.81 -6.02 -7.48
CA TYR A 81 -1.33 -4.97 -8.37
C TYR A 81 -0.96 -5.25 -9.83
N ARG A 82 0.28 -5.71 -10.10
CA ARG A 82 0.73 -6.11 -11.44
C ARG A 82 0.02 -7.38 -11.95
N GLU A 83 -0.26 -8.35 -11.10
CA GLU A 83 -1.03 -9.56 -11.46
C GLU A 83 -2.46 -9.20 -11.91
N ILE A 84 -3.17 -8.38 -11.12
CA ILE A 84 -4.53 -7.92 -11.47
C ILE A 84 -4.49 -7.05 -12.73
N THR A 85 -3.53 -6.14 -12.85
CA THR A 85 -3.32 -5.28 -14.02
C THR A 85 -3.11 -6.11 -15.28
N ASN A 86 -2.19 -7.07 -15.27
CA ASN A 86 -1.92 -7.95 -16.41
C ASN A 86 -3.14 -8.80 -16.79
N TYR A 87 -3.91 -9.26 -15.80
CA TYR A 87 -5.13 -10.04 -16.02
C TYR A 87 -6.25 -9.21 -16.65
N LEU A 88 -6.52 -8.00 -16.15
CA LEU A 88 -7.47 -7.05 -16.75
C LEU A 88 -7.00 -6.53 -18.11
N THR A 89 -5.69 -6.47 -18.35
CA THR A 89 -5.11 -6.08 -19.65
C THR A 89 -5.26 -7.17 -20.70
N SER A 90 -5.10 -8.44 -20.31
CA SER A 90 -5.15 -9.60 -21.21
C SER A 90 -6.56 -10.18 -21.42
N ARG A 91 -7.54 -9.78 -20.60
CA ARG A 91 -8.93 -10.25 -20.68
C ARG A 91 -9.93 -9.14 -20.40
N TYR A 92 -11.06 -9.18 -21.11
CA TYR A 92 -12.15 -8.22 -20.96
C TYR A 92 -13.51 -8.90 -20.87
N GLY A 93 -14.48 -8.16 -20.33
CA GLY A 93 -15.86 -8.58 -20.14
C GLY A 93 -15.97 -9.86 -19.33
N LEU A 94 -15.34 -9.92 -18.17
CA LEU A 94 -15.19 -11.15 -17.40
C LEU A 94 -16.50 -11.58 -16.74
N THR A 95 -16.90 -12.83 -16.96
CA THR A 95 -18.09 -13.41 -16.33
C THR A 95 -17.76 -13.89 -14.91
N PRO A 96 -18.78 -14.11 -14.06
CA PRO A 96 -18.55 -14.58 -12.68
C PRO A 96 -17.80 -15.92 -12.60
N ILE A 97 -17.98 -16.80 -13.60
CA ILE A 97 -17.29 -18.08 -13.68
C ILE A 97 -15.79 -17.88 -13.94
N GLU A 98 -15.40 -16.97 -14.84
CA GLU A 98 -13.98 -16.62 -15.08
C GLU A 98 -13.37 -16.01 -13.82
N ILE A 99 -14.00 -14.98 -13.25
CA ILE A 99 -13.51 -14.28 -12.05
C ILE A 99 -13.27 -15.24 -10.89
N LYS A 100 -14.20 -16.18 -10.66
CA LYS A 100 -14.11 -17.20 -9.59
C LYS A 100 -13.05 -18.28 -9.89
N LYS A 101 -12.86 -18.66 -11.15
CA LYS A 101 -11.92 -19.70 -11.58
C LYS A 101 -10.47 -19.25 -11.47
N ASP A 102 -10.19 -18.04 -11.97
CA ASP A 102 -8.82 -17.53 -12.10
C ASP A 102 -8.27 -16.90 -10.82
N LYS A 103 -9.14 -16.65 -9.82
CA LYS A 103 -8.76 -16.24 -8.44
C LYS A 103 -7.87 -15.00 -8.31
N VAL A 104 -7.79 -14.18 -9.35
CA VAL A 104 -6.85 -13.03 -9.43
C VAL A 104 -6.92 -12.09 -8.23
N PHE A 105 -8.11 -11.93 -7.64
CA PHE A 105 -8.35 -11.06 -6.50
C PHE A 105 -8.05 -11.73 -5.14
N ASP A 106 -7.98 -13.07 -5.05
CA ASP A 106 -7.77 -13.81 -3.79
C ASP A 106 -6.45 -13.39 -3.12
N ASN A 107 -5.39 -13.22 -3.92
CA ASN A 107 -4.08 -12.73 -3.48
C ASN A 107 -4.19 -11.32 -2.84
N PHE A 108 -5.08 -10.45 -3.33
CA PHE A 108 -5.24 -9.08 -2.83
C PHE A 108 -5.82 -9.04 -1.42
N TYR A 109 -6.87 -9.79 -1.14
CA TYR A 109 -7.44 -9.89 0.22
C TYR A 109 -6.46 -10.53 1.20
N LYS A 110 -5.67 -11.51 0.74
CA LYS A 110 -4.59 -12.12 1.54
C LYS A 110 -3.52 -11.08 1.90
N THR A 111 -2.97 -10.37 0.91
CA THR A 111 -1.97 -9.31 1.13
C THR A 111 -2.52 -8.20 2.03
N LYS A 112 -3.80 -7.83 1.90
CA LYS A 112 -4.44 -6.84 2.79
C LYS A 112 -4.42 -7.28 4.26
N ASN A 113 -4.58 -8.58 4.54
CA ASN A 113 -4.46 -9.11 5.90
C ASN A 113 -2.98 -9.15 6.36
N GLU A 114 -2.05 -9.53 5.49
CA GLU A 114 -0.62 -9.49 5.81
C GLU A 114 -0.10 -8.07 6.09
N MET A 115 -0.68 -7.05 5.45
CA MET A 115 -0.41 -5.63 5.73
C MET A 115 -1.02 -5.17 7.07
N LEU A 116 -2.20 -5.68 7.46
CA LEU A 116 -2.76 -5.43 8.79
C LEU A 116 -1.93 -6.06 9.90
N ASP A 117 -1.44 -7.28 9.69
CA ASP A 117 -0.58 -7.95 10.67
C ASP A 117 0.79 -7.26 10.76
N TYR A 118 1.35 -6.80 9.64
CA TYR A 118 2.55 -5.96 9.65
C TYR A 118 2.34 -4.62 10.39
N LYS A 119 1.19 -3.96 10.21
CA LYS A 119 0.84 -2.76 11.01
C LYS A 119 0.88 -3.05 12.52
N LYS A 120 0.34 -4.19 12.98
CA LYS A 120 0.36 -4.57 14.40
C LYS A 120 1.77 -4.78 14.96
N GLU A 121 2.75 -5.16 14.14
CA GLU A 121 4.15 -5.22 14.58
C GLU A 121 4.81 -3.83 14.63
N LEU A 122 4.47 -2.92 13.70
CA LEU A 122 4.88 -1.51 13.80
C LEU A 122 4.30 -0.82 15.04
N GLU A 123 3.02 -1.07 15.37
CA GLU A 123 2.34 -0.53 16.56
C GLU A 123 2.99 -0.93 17.90
N LYS A 124 3.76 -2.03 17.94
CA LYS A 124 4.50 -2.48 19.14
C LYS A 124 5.90 -1.88 19.27
N TYR A 125 6.55 -1.59 18.13
CA TYR A 125 8.02 -1.51 18.05
C TYR A 125 8.56 -0.34 17.23
N SER A 126 7.70 0.48 16.63
CA SER A 126 8.10 1.59 15.75
C SER A 126 7.36 2.91 16.06
N PHE A 127 7.55 3.90 15.19
CA PHE A 127 7.02 5.26 15.35
C PHE A 127 5.78 5.50 14.49
N ASP A 128 4.92 6.41 14.94
CA ASP A 128 3.65 6.80 14.29
C ASP A 128 3.78 7.13 12.80
N THR A 129 4.93 7.65 12.36
CA THR A 129 5.21 7.96 10.95
C THR A 129 5.21 6.72 10.05
N PHE A 130 5.72 5.59 10.53
CA PHE A 130 5.70 4.32 9.82
C PHE A 130 4.29 3.70 9.83
N ILE A 131 3.59 3.79 10.97
CA ILE A 131 2.20 3.33 11.10
C ILE A 131 1.28 4.09 10.13
N LEU A 132 1.41 5.42 10.05
CA LEU A 132 0.67 6.29 9.13
C LEU A 132 0.99 6.00 7.65
N SER A 133 2.22 5.62 7.33
CA SER A 133 2.59 5.17 5.98
C SER A 133 1.79 3.92 5.60
N ILE A 134 1.68 2.94 6.50
CA ILE A 134 0.92 1.71 6.26
C ILE A 134 -0.60 1.94 6.28
N ASP A 135 -1.13 2.83 7.13
CA ASP A 135 -2.55 3.20 7.11
C ASP A 135 -2.97 3.86 5.78
N ASN A 136 -2.12 4.69 5.17
CA ASN A 136 -2.41 5.23 3.83
C ASN A 136 -2.55 4.13 2.78
N ILE A 137 -1.72 3.08 2.85
CA ILE A 137 -1.81 1.92 1.94
C ILE A 137 -3.06 1.09 2.24
N LEU A 138 -3.36 0.83 3.52
CA LEU A 138 -4.57 0.08 3.91
C LEU A 138 -5.84 0.81 3.47
N ASN A 139 -5.90 2.14 3.59
CA ASN A 139 -7.01 2.95 3.09
C ASN A 139 -7.15 2.87 1.57
N LEU A 140 -6.05 2.89 0.82
CA LEU A 140 -6.04 2.66 -0.63
C LEU A 140 -6.59 1.26 -0.95
N MET A 141 -6.06 0.21 -0.31
CA MET A 141 -6.50 -1.17 -0.50
C MET A 141 -7.99 -1.38 -0.16
N TYR A 142 -8.51 -0.77 0.91
CA TYR A 142 -9.95 -0.84 1.23
C TYR A 142 -10.81 -0.15 0.17
N SER A 143 -10.36 0.99 -0.35
CA SER A 143 -11.05 1.69 -1.42
C SER A 143 -11.01 0.89 -2.73
N ASP A 144 -9.91 0.20 -3.01
CA ASP A 144 -9.75 -0.64 -4.20
C ASP A 144 -10.51 -1.98 -4.10
N MET A 145 -10.60 -2.55 -2.89
CA MET A 145 -11.55 -3.65 -2.62
C MET A 145 -13.00 -3.27 -2.96
N LEU A 146 -13.41 -2.02 -2.68
CA LEU A 146 -14.78 -1.57 -2.94
C LEU A 146 -15.12 -1.55 -4.44
N ILE A 147 -14.21 -1.09 -5.31
CA ILE A 147 -14.44 -1.15 -6.77
C ILE A 147 -14.38 -2.60 -7.28
N ILE A 148 -13.49 -3.45 -6.74
CA ILE A 148 -13.42 -4.88 -7.10
C ILE A 148 -14.74 -5.59 -6.76
N GLU A 149 -15.32 -5.37 -5.58
CA GLU A 149 -16.62 -5.96 -5.23
C GLU A 149 -17.77 -5.34 -6.04
N THR A 150 -17.75 -4.03 -6.31
CA THR A 150 -18.77 -3.38 -7.16
C THR A 150 -18.77 -3.96 -8.58
N TYR A 151 -17.59 -4.20 -9.15
CA TYR A 151 -17.41 -4.86 -10.44
C TYR A 151 -17.91 -6.32 -10.44
N LYS A 152 -17.53 -7.12 -9.43
CA LYS A 152 -18.03 -8.50 -9.26
C LYS A 152 -19.56 -8.56 -9.16
N LEU A 153 -20.15 -7.67 -8.35
CA LEU A 153 -21.61 -7.59 -8.17
C LEU A 153 -22.30 -7.18 -9.48
N SER A 154 -21.71 -6.28 -10.27
CA SER A 154 -22.22 -5.92 -11.60
C SER A 154 -22.13 -7.09 -12.60
N SER A 155 -21.06 -7.89 -12.55
CA SER A 155 -20.92 -9.12 -13.34
C SER A 155 -21.99 -10.15 -12.96
N HIS A 156 -22.19 -10.41 -11.66
CA HIS A 156 -23.25 -11.30 -11.18
C HIS A 156 -24.65 -10.82 -11.59
N ALA A 157 -24.99 -9.55 -11.39
CA ALA A 157 -26.31 -9.01 -11.73
C ALA A 157 -26.62 -9.12 -13.24
N LEU A 158 -25.62 -8.95 -14.10
CA LEU A 158 -25.75 -9.12 -15.54
C LEU A 158 -25.96 -10.60 -15.92
N GLU A 159 -25.20 -11.52 -15.33
CA GLU A 159 -25.37 -12.97 -15.51
C GLU A 159 -26.75 -13.45 -15.05
N ASP A 160 -27.20 -13.03 -13.87
CA ASP A 160 -28.49 -13.42 -13.29
C ASP A 160 -29.68 -12.88 -14.10
N LYS A 161 -29.61 -11.63 -14.57
CA LYS A 161 -30.65 -11.05 -15.44
C LYS A 161 -30.75 -11.75 -16.79
N ILE A 162 -29.61 -12.12 -17.40
CA ILE A 162 -29.59 -12.92 -18.63
C ILE A 162 -30.13 -14.33 -18.37
N GLY A 163 -29.76 -14.94 -17.25
CA GLY A 163 -30.26 -16.25 -16.82
C GLY A 163 -31.78 -16.29 -16.59
N GLN A 164 -32.35 -15.22 -16.03
CA GLN A 164 -33.80 -15.07 -15.89
C GLN A 164 -34.48 -15.07 -17.28
N ILE A 165 -33.99 -14.27 -18.23
CA ILE A 165 -34.57 -14.19 -19.59
C ILE A 165 -34.50 -15.54 -20.31
N LEU A 166 -33.38 -16.27 -20.19
CA LEU A 166 -33.23 -17.62 -20.75
C LEU A 166 -34.23 -18.62 -20.15
N SER A 167 -34.51 -18.49 -18.84
CA SER A 167 -35.45 -19.34 -18.11
C SER A 167 -36.91 -19.05 -18.46
N GLU A 168 -37.28 -17.77 -18.56
CA GLU A 168 -38.63 -17.32 -18.93
C GLU A 168 -39.02 -17.77 -20.34
N GLU A 169 -38.08 -17.73 -21.29
CA GLU A 169 -38.28 -18.19 -22.67
C GLU A 169 -38.19 -19.72 -22.82
N ASN A 170 -38.00 -20.46 -21.72
CA ASN A 170 -37.91 -21.94 -21.69
C ASN A 170 -36.80 -22.52 -22.61
N ILE A 171 -35.69 -21.78 -22.78
CA ILE A 171 -34.48 -22.30 -23.44
C ILE A 171 -33.97 -23.53 -22.69
N GLN A 172 -33.48 -24.55 -23.40
CA GLN A 172 -32.89 -25.76 -22.78
C GLN A 172 -31.52 -26.12 -23.35
N LYS A 173 -31.18 -25.64 -24.56
CA LYS A 173 -29.91 -25.88 -25.25
C LYS A 173 -29.43 -24.61 -25.95
N LEU A 174 -28.12 -24.55 -26.25
CA LEU A 174 -27.53 -23.43 -27.00
C LEU A 174 -28.13 -23.30 -28.41
N SER A 175 -28.57 -24.41 -29.02
CA SER A 175 -29.26 -24.47 -30.31
C SER A 175 -30.53 -23.62 -30.39
N ASP A 176 -31.15 -23.35 -29.24
CA ASP A 176 -32.46 -22.71 -29.16
C ASP A 176 -32.30 -21.17 -29.13
N ILE A 177 -31.07 -20.68 -28.96
CA ILE A 177 -30.72 -19.25 -28.88
C ILE A 177 -30.48 -18.71 -30.30
N ASP A 178 -31.57 -18.31 -30.96
CA ASP A 178 -31.52 -17.72 -32.30
C ASP A 178 -31.09 -16.23 -32.29
N VAL A 179 -30.95 -15.65 -33.49
CA VAL A 179 -30.57 -14.24 -33.67
C VAL A 179 -31.61 -13.27 -33.08
N ASN A 180 -32.88 -13.66 -32.94
CA ASN A 180 -33.92 -12.84 -32.35
C ASN A 180 -33.89 -12.89 -30.82
N MET A 181 -33.59 -14.05 -30.22
CA MET A 181 -33.33 -14.20 -28.80
C MET A 181 -32.10 -13.38 -28.37
N ILE A 182 -31.00 -13.42 -29.15
CA ILE A 182 -29.81 -12.57 -28.88
C ILE A 182 -30.18 -11.08 -28.91
N LYS A 183 -31.02 -10.62 -29.86
CA LYS A 183 -31.52 -9.24 -29.88
C LYS A 183 -32.41 -8.92 -28.67
N LYS A 184 -33.30 -9.83 -28.28
CA LYS A 184 -34.20 -9.68 -27.13
C LYS A 184 -33.42 -9.53 -25.83
N ILE A 185 -32.43 -10.39 -25.60
CA ILE A 185 -31.52 -10.28 -24.45
C ILE A 185 -30.74 -8.96 -24.51
N LEU A 186 -30.14 -8.61 -25.67
CA LEU A 186 -29.40 -7.35 -25.83
C LEU A 186 -30.26 -6.14 -25.45
N ILE A 187 -31.47 -6.01 -26.00
CA ILE A 187 -32.39 -4.90 -25.69
C ILE A 187 -32.73 -4.85 -24.19
N ALA A 188 -32.90 -6.01 -23.54
CA ALA A 188 -33.23 -6.07 -22.13
C ALA A 188 -32.06 -5.70 -21.19
N VAL A 189 -30.80 -5.87 -21.62
CA VAL A 189 -29.60 -5.67 -20.77
C VAL A 189 -28.64 -4.58 -21.27
N ASP A 190 -28.98 -3.86 -22.35
CA ASP A 190 -28.05 -2.98 -23.09
C ASP A 190 -27.31 -1.97 -22.18
N HIS A 191 -28.07 -1.30 -21.31
CA HIS A 191 -27.59 -0.35 -20.30
C HIS A 191 -26.74 -1.01 -19.20
N ASP A 192 -27.12 -2.20 -18.74
CA ASP A 192 -26.41 -2.90 -17.66
C ASP A 192 -25.05 -3.42 -18.16
N LEU A 193 -25.00 -3.78 -19.44
CA LEU A 193 -23.80 -4.16 -20.17
C LEU A 193 -22.87 -2.94 -20.40
N ASP A 194 -23.40 -1.76 -20.75
CA ASP A 194 -22.61 -0.52 -20.79
C ASP A 194 -22.02 -0.21 -19.41
N LYS A 195 -22.85 -0.24 -18.36
CA LYS A 195 -22.46 0.04 -16.97
C LYS A 195 -21.38 -0.92 -16.48
N PHE A 196 -21.55 -2.22 -16.71
CA PHE A 196 -20.57 -3.25 -16.36
C PHE A 196 -19.20 -3.01 -17.01
N ILE A 197 -19.18 -2.57 -18.27
CA ILE A 197 -17.95 -2.33 -19.03
C ILE A 197 -17.30 -0.99 -18.66
N SER A 198 -18.10 0.02 -18.30
CA SER A 198 -17.60 1.25 -17.68
C SER A 198 -16.91 0.93 -16.35
N LEU A 199 -17.51 0.08 -15.49
CA LEU A 199 -16.91 -0.40 -14.23
C LEU A 199 -15.65 -1.24 -14.45
N GLU A 200 -15.57 -2.07 -15.49
CA GLU A 200 -14.35 -2.82 -15.80
C GLU A 200 -13.20 -1.91 -16.23
N ASN A 201 -13.51 -0.85 -16.99
CA ASN A 201 -12.54 0.17 -17.38
C ASN A 201 -12.13 1.03 -16.18
N GLU A 202 -13.08 1.48 -15.35
CA GLU A 202 -12.79 2.22 -14.11
C GLU A 202 -11.85 1.39 -13.21
N LEU A 203 -12.17 0.11 -13.00
CA LEU A 203 -11.33 -0.81 -12.23
C LEU A 203 -9.91 -0.90 -12.79
N TYR A 204 -9.75 -1.06 -14.12
CA TYR A 204 -8.42 -1.11 -14.74
C TYR A 204 -7.64 0.20 -14.55
N PHE A 205 -8.20 1.35 -14.95
CA PHE A 205 -7.50 2.63 -14.86
C PHE A 205 -7.21 3.04 -13.42
N ARG A 206 -8.06 2.66 -12.48
CA ARG A 206 -7.85 2.91 -11.07
C ARG A 206 -6.68 2.09 -10.51
N LEU A 207 -6.59 0.80 -10.81
CA LEU A 207 -5.55 -0.07 -10.26
C LEU A 207 -4.16 0.17 -10.89
N ASP A 208 -4.11 0.36 -12.22
CA ASP A 208 -2.85 0.48 -12.96
C ASP A 208 -2.23 1.89 -12.83
N PRO A 209 -2.62 2.93 -13.61
CA PRO A 209 -1.95 4.23 -13.54
C PRO A 209 -2.14 5.02 -12.25
N PHE A 210 -3.09 4.70 -11.36
CA PHE A 210 -3.24 5.39 -10.07
C PHE A 210 -2.73 4.58 -8.88
N SER A 211 -3.36 3.46 -8.52
CA SER A 211 -3.01 2.74 -7.29
C SER A 211 -1.58 2.16 -7.30
N THR A 212 -1.10 1.68 -8.44
CA THR A 212 0.30 1.21 -8.56
C THR A 212 1.30 2.36 -8.36
N GLN A 213 1.03 3.55 -8.90
CA GLN A 213 1.88 4.73 -8.65
C GLN A 213 1.84 5.17 -7.18
N LEU A 214 0.65 5.17 -6.55
CA LEU A 214 0.52 5.47 -5.12
C LEU A 214 1.28 4.49 -4.23
N VAL A 215 1.22 3.19 -4.51
CA VAL A 215 1.98 2.17 -3.76
C VAL A 215 3.48 2.43 -3.87
N ASN A 216 4.00 2.76 -5.06
CA ASN A 216 5.41 3.07 -5.25
C ASN A 216 5.81 4.35 -4.49
N GLY A 217 5.02 5.43 -4.57
CA GLY A 217 5.27 6.66 -3.83
C GLY A 217 5.18 6.49 -2.30
N LEU A 218 4.31 5.60 -1.81
CA LEU A 218 4.21 5.24 -0.40
C LEU A 218 5.39 4.37 0.07
N GLU A 219 5.94 3.51 -0.81
CA GLU A 219 7.19 2.79 -0.53
C GLU A 219 8.38 3.77 -0.50
N GLU A 220 8.49 4.70 -1.45
CA GLU A 220 9.54 5.74 -1.47
C GLU A 220 9.52 6.59 -0.18
N ASP A 221 8.34 6.97 0.31
CA ASP A 221 8.19 7.71 1.56
C ASP A 221 8.61 6.88 2.78
N PHE A 222 8.10 5.65 2.90
CA PHE A 222 8.50 4.69 3.95
C PHE A 222 10.02 4.45 3.97
N ASN A 223 10.62 4.20 2.81
CA ASN A 223 12.06 4.00 2.63
C ASN A 223 12.86 5.28 2.97
N SER A 224 12.36 6.46 2.60
CA SER A 224 12.96 7.74 2.96
C SER A 224 12.92 7.98 4.47
N ASN A 225 11.80 7.70 5.13
CA ASN A 225 11.62 7.86 6.57
C ASN A 225 12.53 6.89 7.34
N PHE A 226 12.65 5.63 6.88
CA PHE A 226 13.54 4.64 7.48
C PHE A 226 15.03 5.00 7.35
N ARG A 227 15.46 5.43 6.16
CA ARG A 227 16.84 5.88 5.94
C ARG A 227 17.18 7.09 6.83
N SER A 228 16.24 8.02 6.96
CA SER A 228 16.40 9.20 7.82
C SER A 228 16.50 8.82 9.31
N PHE A 229 15.73 7.84 9.77
CA PHE A 229 15.83 7.29 11.12
C PHE A 229 17.21 6.65 11.39
N LEU A 230 17.78 5.93 10.41
CA LEU A 230 19.14 5.39 10.51
C LEU A 230 20.26 6.44 10.31
N GLY A 231 19.95 7.74 10.28
CA GLY A 231 20.92 8.82 10.03
C GLY A 231 21.52 8.82 8.62
N MET A 232 20.98 8.02 7.70
CA MET A 232 21.38 7.98 6.30
C MET A 232 20.68 9.10 5.52
N LYS A 233 21.31 9.60 4.45
CA LYS A 233 20.62 10.49 3.51
C LYS A 233 19.39 9.75 2.95
N GLY A 234 18.21 10.35 3.12
CA GLY A 234 16.96 9.91 2.50
C GLY A 234 17.07 9.87 0.97
N LEU A 235 16.14 9.18 0.33
CA LEU A 235 16.04 9.19 -1.13
C LEU A 235 15.60 10.58 -1.61
N ASN A 236 15.95 10.95 -2.84
CA ASN A 236 15.27 12.07 -3.49
C ASN A 236 13.81 11.65 -3.70
N LYS A 237 12.85 12.40 -3.16
CA LYS A 237 11.42 12.17 -3.41
C LYS A 237 11.08 12.69 -4.79
N GLU A 238 11.37 11.89 -5.82
CA GLU A 238 11.07 12.22 -7.22
C GLU A 238 9.56 12.18 -7.47
N GLN A 239 8.83 11.32 -6.74
CA GLN A 239 7.38 11.34 -6.68
C GLN A 239 6.86 12.35 -5.64
N ASN A 240 6.10 13.35 -6.08
CA ASN A 240 5.35 14.23 -5.18
C ASN A 240 4.10 13.49 -4.66
N LEU A 241 4.29 12.63 -3.65
CA LEU A 241 3.24 11.80 -3.05
C LEU A 241 2.01 12.61 -2.61
N ASN A 242 2.19 13.83 -2.10
CA ASN A 242 1.07 14.71 -1.74
C ASN A 242 0.22 15.10 -2.96
N LYS A 243 0.84 15.29 -4.14
CA LYS A 243 0.12 15.49 -5.40
C LYS A 243 -0.58 14.21 -5.82
N LEU A 244 0.07 13.04 -5.80
CA LEU A 244 -0.57 11.77 -6.16
C LEU A 244 -1.80 11.46 -5.28
N ILE A 245 -1.70 11.68 -3.96
CA ILE A 245 -2.81 11.52 -3.02
C ILE A 245 -3.92 12.55 -3.28
N HIS A 246 -3.58 13.79 -3.65
CA HIS A 246 -4.56 14.82 -4.00
C HIS A 246 -5.27 14.50 -5.32
N ASP A 247 -4.51 14.13 -6.36
CA ASP A 247 -5.02 13.75 -7.68
C ASP A 247 -5.93 12.51 -7.57
N TRP A 248 -5.61 11.53 -6.73
CA TRP A 248 -6.46 10.37 -6.43
C TRP A 248 -7.71 10.73 -5.62
N LYS A 249 -7.60 11.51 -4.53
CA LYS A 249 -8.77 11.94 -3.72
C LYS A 249 -9.76 12.80 -4.52
N ASN A 250 -9.26 13.54 -5.50
CA ASN A 250 -10.05 14.37 -6.40
C ASN A 250 -10.24 13.72 -7.78
N TYR A 251 -9.91 12.44 -7.96
CA TYR A 251 -10.07 11.74 -9.23
C TYR A 251 -11.55 11.59 -9.54
N LYS A 252 -12.04 12.50 -10.39
CA LYS A 252 -13.33 12.37 -11.04
C LYS A 252 -13.10 11.69 -12.37
N TYR A 253 -13.69 10.51 -12.51
CA TYR A 253 -13.93 9.91 -13.81
C TYR A 253 -14.82 10.87 -14.61
N ASP A 254 -14.33 11.40 -15.73
CA ASP A 254 -15.10 12.31 -16.58
C ASP A 254 -16.08 11.47 -17.42
N ASP A 255 -17.26 11.27 -16.83
CA ASP A 255 -18.43 10.55 -17.36
C ASP A 255 -18.70 11.01 -18.83
N GLN A 256 -18.95 10.18 -19.84
CA GLN A 256 -19.85 9.02 -19.84
C GLN A 256 -19.46 7.85 -20.77
N THR A 257 -18.40 7.95 -21.57
CA THR A 257 -18.05 6.91 -22.55
C THR A 257 -16.54 6.66 -22.65
N TYR A 258 -16.03 5.77 -21.79
CA TYR A 258 -14.86 4.98 -22.15
C TYR A 258 -15.33 3.95 -23.20
N PRO A 259 -14.98 4.12 -24.48
CA PRO A 259 -15.54 3.27 -25.51
C PRO A 259 -15.00 1.85 -25.35
N PHE A 260 -15.88 0.87 -25.57
CA PHE A 260 -15.63 -0.56 -25.43
C PHE A 260 -14.25 -1.01 -25.94
N ILE A 261 -13.80 -0.51 -27.09
CA ILE A 261 -12.46 -0.78 -27.65
C ILE A 261 -11.31 -0.64 -26.63
N ILE A 262 -11.44 0.26 -25.65
CA ILE A 262 -10.44 0.43 -24.59
C ILE A 262 -10.29 -0.86 -23.77
N SER A 263 -11.35 -1.62 -23.48
CA SER A 263 -11.21 -2.85 -22.69
C SER A 263 -10.42 -3.94 -23.42
N SER A 264 -10.43 -3.95 -24.76
CA SER A 264 -9.61 -4.84 -25.59
C SER A 264 -8.24 -4.26 -25.99
N GLN A 265 -7.96 -2.98 -25.68
CA GLN A 265 -6.75 -2.27 -26.08
C GLN A 265 -6.09 -1.48 -24.93
N ARG A 266 -6.31 -1.92 -23.67
CA ARG A 266 -5.89 -1.24 -22.43
C ARG A 266 -4.45 -0.71 -22.44
N ILE A 267 -3.51 -1.49 -22.97
CA ILE A 267 -2.07 -1.16 -23.15
C ILE A 267 -1.85 0.17 -23.90
N TYR A 268 -2.75 0.55 -24.81
CA TYR A 268 -2.59 1.68 -25.72
C TYR A 268 -3.51 2.86 -25.40
N ALA A 269 -4.31 2.76 -24.32
CA ALA A 269 -5.32 3.75 -23.95
C ALA A 269 -4.92 4.51 -22.68
N ALA A 270 -5.01 5.84 -22.70
CA ALA A 270 -4.87 6.67 -21.51
C ALA A 270 -6.27 7.02 -20.93
N PRO A 271 -6.41 7.25 -19.61
CA PRO A 271 -7.70 7.60 -19.00
C PRO A 271 -8.31 8.93 -19.53
N ASN A 272 -7.50 9.80 -20.13
CA ASN A 272 -7.95 11.07 -20.72
C ASN A 272 -8.15 10.99 -22.25
N LEU A 273 -8.14 9.78 -22.84
CA LEU A 273 -8.17 9.60 -24.30
C LEU A 273 -9.60 9.68 -24.85
N LYS A 274 -9.97 10.84 -25.42
CA LYS A 274 -11.18 10.95 -26.25
C LYS A 274 -10.98 10.20 -27.57
N VAL A 275 -11.92 9.33 -27.91
CA VAL A 275 -11.88 8.46 -29.09
C VAL A 275 -13.02 8.87 -30.02
N GLU A 276 -12.66 9.53 -31.13
CA GLU A 276 -13.61 10.09 -32.10
C GLU A 276 -13.45 9.40 -33.47
N GLY A 277 -14.56 9.03 -34.11
CA GLY A 277 -14.59 8.46 -35.47
C GLY A 277 -15.42 7.18 -35.62
N GLU A 278 -16.06 7.02 -36.79
CA GLU A 278 -17.02 5.93 -37.08
C GLU A 278 -16.42 4.51 -36.92
N PHE A 279 -15.13 4.35 -37.24
CA PHE A 279 -14.39 3.10 -37.06
C PHE A 279 -14.50 2.57 -35.63
N PHE A 280 -14.30 3.44 -34.64
CA PHE A 280 -14.39 3.08 -33.22
C PHE A 280 -15.81 2.71 -32.80
N VAL A 281 -16.83 3.42 -33.31
CA VAL A 281 -18.26 3.08 -33.06
C VAL A 281 -18.58 1.66 -33.52
N SER A 282 -18.08 1.27 -34.71
CA SER A 282 -18.30 -0.09 -35.24
C SER A 282 -17.63 -1.18 -34.38
N GLN A 283 -16.38 -0.95 -33.92
CA GLN A 283 -15.69 -1.88 -33.03
C GLN A 283 -16.38 -1.99 -31.67
N ASN A 284 -16.90 -0.88 -31.14
CA ASN A 284 -17.63 -0.89 -29.87
C ASN A 284 -18.89 -1.77 -29.94
N SER A 285 -19.68 -1.64 -31.01
CA SER A 285 -20.87 -2.47 -31.23
C SER A 285 -20.52 -3.96 -31.37
N PHE A 286 -19.36 -4.29 -31.95
CA PHE A 286 -18.87 -5.67 -32.05
C PHE A 286 -18.44 -6.22 -30.69
N LEU A 287 -17.66 -5.47 -29.91
CA LEU A 287 -17.20 -5.90 -28.59
C LEU A 287 -18.37 -6.03 -27.59
N LYS A 288 -19.37 -5.14 -27.64
CA LYS A 288 -20.62 -5.26 -26.86
C LYS A 288 -21.29 -6.61 -27.08
N LYS A 289 -21.39 -7.04 -28.35
CA LYS A 289 -21.97 -8.35 -28.73
C LYS A 289 -21.10 -9.53 -28.30
N GLN A 290 -19.77 -9.43 -28.39
CA GLN A 290 -18.87 -10.48 -27.87
C GLN A 290 -19.03 -10.67 -26.37
N ILE A 291 -19.06 -9.59 -25.59
CA ILE A 291 -19.21 -9.66 -24.14
C ILE A 291 -20.60 -10.19 -23.77
N LEU A 292 -21.67 -9.74 -24.44
CA LEU A 292 -23.00 -10.33 -24.28
C LEU A 292 -22.98 -11.86 -24.50
N LEU A 293 -22.33 -12.35 -25.56
CA LEU A 293 -22.22 -13.79 -25.84
C LEU A 293 -21.46 -14.55 -24.73
N LYS A 294 -20.39 -13.97 -24.17
CA LYS A 294 -19.71 -14.56 -22.99
C LYS A 294 -20.69 -14.73 -21.81
N PHE A 295 -21.49 -13.70 -21.52
CA PHE A 295 -22.44 -13.73 -20.41
C PHE A 295 -23.63 -14.67 -20.66
N ILE A 296 -24.13 -14.77 -21.90
CA ILE A 296 -25.13 -15.79 -22.28
C ILE A 296 -24.57 -17.19 -22.02
N LEU A 297 -23.35 -17.49 -22.48
CA LEU A 297 -22.71 -18.80 -22.25
C LEU A 297 -22.49 -19.09 -20.75
N SER A 298 -22.11 -18.09 -19.95
CA SER A 298 -21.94 -18.22 -18.50
C SER A 298 -23.27 -18.50 -17.78
N ALA A 299 -24.31 -17.71 -18.07
CA ALA A 299 -25.65 -17.86 -17.51
C ALA A 299 -26.28 -19.21 -17.90
N SER A 300 -26.15 -19.63 -19.16
CA SER A 300 -26.62 -20.95 -19.59
C SER A 300 -25.85 -22.08 -18.92
N SER A 301 -24.51 -22.01 -18.85
CA SER A 301 -23.70 -23.02 -18.15
C SER A 301 -24.06 -23.15 -16.66
N LYS A 302 -24.52 -22.06 -16.04
CA LYS A 302 -24.97 -21.99 -14.64
C LYS A 302 -26.35 -22.62 -14.43
N ILE A 303 -27.25 -22.53 -15.41
CA ILE A 303 -28.62 -23.08 -15.34
C ILE A 303 -28.66 -24.56 -15.76
N TYR A 304 -28.05 -24.91 -16.89
CA TYR A 304 -28.21 -26.22 -17.52
C TYR A 304 -27.01 -27.17 -17.28
N GLY A 305 -25.94 -26.70 -16.64
CA GLY A 305 -24.74 -27.48 -16.33
C GLY A 305 -23.89 -27.84 -17.55
N GLU A 306 -22.92 -28.75 -17.37
CA GLU A 306 -21.97 -29.14 -18.43
C GLU A 306 -22.65 -29.81 -19.64
N ASN A 307 -23.82 -30.42 -19.45
CA ASN A 307 -24.67 -30.98 -20.51
C ASN A 307 -25.05 -29.95 -21.59
N PHE A 308 -25.00 -28.66 -21.27
CA PHE A 308 -25.23 -27.56 -22.22
C PHE A 308 -24.26 -27.59 -23.41
N PHE A 309 -23.00 -27.98 -23.17
CA PHE A 309 -21.94 -27.98 -24.20
C PHE A 309 -21.88 -29.27 -25.02
N GLN A 310 -22.46 -30.38 -24.57
CA GLN A 310 -22.33 -31.69 -25.22
C GLN A 310 -22.92 -31.76 -26.64
N ASN A 311 -23.84 -30.84 -26.99
CA ASN A 311 -24.48 -30.80 -28.31
C ASN A 311 -23.68 -29.96 -29.34
N LEU A 312 -22.55 -29.32 -28.95
CA LEU A 312 -21.69 -28.54 -29.86
C LEU A 312 -20.68 -29.38 -30.66
N SER A 313 -20.51 -30.66 -30.32
CA SER A 313 -19.58 -31.59 -30.99
C SER A 313 -20.25 -32.57 -31.96
N GLU A 314 -21.58 -32.44 -32.17
CA GLU A 314 -22.39 -33.37 -32.97
C GLU A 314 -23.00 -32.73 -34.24
N ASN A 315 -22.60 -31.50 -34.59
CA ASN A 315 -22.99 -30.80 -35.83
C ASN A 315 -21.77 -30.15 -36.51
#